data_AF-A0A944Q7L7-F1
#
_entry.id   AF-A0A944Q7L7-F1
#
_cell.length_a   1.000
_cell.length_b   1.000
_cell.length_c   1.000
_cell.angle_alpha   90.00
_cell.angle_beta   90.00
_cell.angle_gamma   90.00
#
_symmetry.space_group_name_H-M   'P 1'
#
loop_
_entity.id
_entity.type
_entity.pdbx_description
1 polymer ?
#
loop_
_entity_poly.entity_id
_entity_poly.type
_entity_poly.pdbx_seq_one_letter_code
_entity_poly.pdbx_strand_id
1 'polypeptide(L)'
;MVLRIVLGAVYTAMAFGQLASFGHMPGILTAYGLVDGAAATALAVALIAGELVCGVWFLARPRSKTVAPVWVFTAVSVMWSFLAVQAYARGLTVTNCGCFGIYLSQRLSWFVLAQDALMLLYAGLLLRRGPQGSCRACPAGRPEQGHRAGRDRCAHTIPAPDRGGRS
;
A
#
# COMPACT_ATOMS: atom_id res chain seq x y z
N MET A 1 14.38 -5.46 -11.67
CA MET A 1 14.24 -6.65 -10.81
C MET A 1 15.07 -6.50 -9.54
N VAL A 2 16.38 -6.26 -9.64
CA VAL A 2 17.29 -6.08 -8.50
C VAL A 2 16.73 -5.09 -7.46
N LEU A 3 16.31 -3.89 -7.87
CA LEU A 3 15.75 -2.90 -6.94
C LEU A 3 14.58 -3.43 -6.10
N ARG A 4 13.63 -4.18 -6.70
CA ARG A 4 12.51 -4.75 -5.96
C ARG A 4 12.97 -5.81 -4.95
N ILE A 5 13.93 -6.64 -5.33
CA ILE A 5 14.49 -7.66 -4.43
C ILE A 5 15.22 -6.99 -3.26
N VAL A 6 16.05 -5.98 -3.52
CA VAL A 6 16.78 -5.23 -2.49
C VAL A 6 15.80 -4.55 -1.54
N LEU A 7 14.83 -3.80 -2.05
CA LEU A 7 13.81 -3.15 -1.22
C LEU A 7 12.98 -4.16 -0.45
N GLY A 8 12.60 -5.27 -1.09
CA GLY A 8 11.87 -6.36 -0.46
C GLY A 8 12.65 -6.97 0.71
N ALA A 9 13.93 -7.27 0.50
CA ALA A 9 14.81 -7.79 1.54
C ALA A 9 14.95 -6.82 2.72
N VAL A 10 15.16 -5.52 2.43
CA VAL A 10 15.28 -4.49 3.47
C VAL A 10 13.99 -4.38 4.28
N TYR A 11 12.84 -4.26 3.63
CA TYR A 11 11.54 -4.13 4.32
C TYR A 11 11.15 -5.39 5.10
N THR A 12 11.44 -6.56 4.55
CA THR A 12 11.23 -7.81 5.28
C THR A 12 12.14 -7.90 6.51
N ALA A 13 13.41 -7.51 6.40
CA ALA A 13 14.33 -7.47 7.54
C ALA A 13 13.88 -6.45 8.61
N MET A 14 13.39 -5.27 8.20
CA MET A 14 12.79 -4.27 9.09
C MET A 14 11.60 -4.87 9.85
N ALA A 15 10.64 -5.44 9.14
CA ALA A 15 9.46 -6.06 9.74
C ALA A 15 9.81 -7.17 10.74
N PHE A 16 10.78 -8.03 10.41
CA PHE A 16 11.25 -9.07 11.34
C PHE A 16 11.90 -8.48 12.59
N GLY A 17 12.75 -7.46 12.45
CA GLY A 17 13.35 -6.77 13.59
C GLY A 17 12.31 -6.10 14.49
N GLN A 18 11.30 -5.47 13.90
CA GLN A 18 10.19 -4.86 14.62
C GLN A 18 9.29 -5.91 15.28
N LEU A 19 9.01 -7.04 14.63
CA LEU A 19 8.19 -8.11 15.18
C LEU A 19 8.89 -8.79 16.37
N ALA A 20 10.20 -9.03 16.28
CA ALA A 20 11.01 -9.57 17.36
C ALA A 20 11.15 -8.59 18.55
N SER A 21 10.82 -7.32 18.37
CA SER A 21 10.88 -6.28 19.40
C SER A 21 9.54 -5.56 19.61
N PHE A 22 8.45 -6.25 19.27
CA PHE A 22 7.10 -5.65 19.26
C PHE A 22 6.72 -5.02 20.60
N GLY A 23 7.13 -5.63 21.73
CA GLY A 23 6.87 -5.09 23.07
C GLY A 23 7.53 -3.74 23.37
N HIS A 24 8.50 -3.29 22.56
CA HIS A 24 9.20 -2.01 22.74
C HIS A 24 8.82 -0.98 21.66
N MET A 25 8.16 -1.41 20.58
CA MET A 25 7.75 -0.54 19.47
C MET A 25 6.85 0.63 19.89
N PRO A 26 5.80 0.44 20.72
CA PRO A 26 4.97 1.56 21.17
C PRO A 26 5.78 2.62 21.90
N GLY A 27 6.75 2.23 22.73
CA GLY A 27 7.64 3.15 23.45
C GLY A 27 8.61 3.90 22.53
N ILE A 28 9.01 3.29 21.41
CA ILE A 28 9.80 3.96 20.38
C ILE A 28 8.94 4.99 19.64
N LEU A 29 7.70 4.63 19.27
CA LEU A 29 6.78 5.55 18.59
C LEU A 29 6.31 6.70 19.48
N THR A 30 6.13 6.48 20.78
CA THR A 30 5.81 7.55 21.71
C THR A 30 6.97 8.55 21.86
N ALA A 31 8.22 8.11 21.69
CA ALA A 31 9.38 9.01 21.71
C ALA A 31 9.39 10.02 20.56
N TYR A 32 8.63 9.76 19.48
CA TYR A 32 8.42 10.74 18.40
C TYR A 32 7.44 11.86 18.78
N GLY A 33 6.72 11.74 19.91
CA GLY A 33 5.85 12.78 20.46
C GLY A 33 4.61 13.10 19.61
N LEU A 34 4.14 12.15 18.80
CA LEU A 34 2.97 12.31 17.92
C LEU A 34 1.79 11.41 18.33
N VAL A 35 2.09 10.22 18.84
CA VAL A 35 1.10 9.20 19.21
C VAL A 35 1.49 8.57 20.53
N ASP A 36 0.50 8.19 21.33
CA ASP A 36 0.70 7.53 22.61
C ASP A 36 -0.27 6.36 22.81
N GLY A 37 0.01 5.56 23.85
CA GLY A 37 -0.84 4.44 24.28
C GLY A 37 -1.29 3.53 23.13
N ALA A 38 -2.61 3.36 22.99
CA ALA A 38 -3.21 2.48 21.99
C ALA A 38 -2.96 2.94 20.54
N ALA A 39 -2.85 4.25 20.30
CA ALA A 39 -2.58 4.78 18.97
C ALA A 39 -1.15 4.44 18.51
N ALA A 40 -0.18 4.49 19.42
CA ALA A 40 1.19 4.06 19.14
C ALA A 40 1.25 2.55 18.82
N THR A 41 0.51 1.72 19.55
CA THR A 41 0.42 0.28 19.26
C THR A 41 -0.23 0.00 17.91
N ALA A 42 -1.34 0.66 17.60
CA ALA A 42 -2.01 0.51 16.31
C ALA A 42 -1.10 0.93 15.15
N LEU A 43 -0.37 2.03 15.31
CA LEU A 43 0.61 2.49 14.33
C LEU A 43 1.76 1.49 14.16
N ALA A 44 2.29 0.92 15.25
CA ALA A 44 3.32 -0.13 15.18
C ALA A 44 2.83 -1.34 14.38
N VAL A 45 1.63 -1.83 14.67
CA VAL A 45 1.04 -2.96 13.94
C VAL A 45 0.86 -2.62 12.46
N ALA A 46 0.37 -1.43 12.14
CA ALA A 46 0.17 -1.00 10.76
C ALA A 46 1.48 -0.90 9.96
N LEU A 47 2.54 -0.35 10.58
CA LEU A 47 3.88 -0.26 9.97
C LEU A 47 4.46 -1.65 9.73
N ILE A 48 4.49 -2.52 10.75
CA ILE A 48 5.01 -3.89 10.64
C ILE A 48 4.26 -4.69 9.57
N ALA A 49 2.93 -4.62 9.57
CA ALA A 49 2.12 -5.33 8.59
C ALA A 49 2.36 -4.79 7.18
N GLY A 50 2.42 -3.47 7.01
CA GLY A 50 2.72 -2.83 5.73
C GLY A 50 4.09 -3.23 5.20
N GLU A 51 5.11 -3.21 6.06
CA GLU A 51 6.48 -3.61 5.72
C GLU A 51 6.57 -5.07 5.33
N LEU A 52 5.96 -5.96 6.11
CA LEU A 52 5.97 -7.39 5.86
C LEU A 52 5.24 -7.73 4.55
N VAL A 53 4.04 -7.18 4.35
CA VAL A 53 3.23 -7.44 3.14
C VAL A 53 3.97 -6.98 1.89
N CYS A 54 4.47 -5.73 1.85
CA CYS A 54 5.14 -5.25 0.65
C CYS A 54 6.52 -5.89 0.46
N GLY A 55 7.26 -6.17 1.54
CA GLY A 55 8.55 -6.84 1.51
C GLY A 55 8.46 -8.25 0.95
N VAL A 56 7.58 -9.08 1.55
CA VAL A 56 7.32 -10.46 1.10
C VAL A 56 6.79 -10.46 -0.33
N TRP A 57 5.92 -9.51 -0.70
CA TRP A 57 5.42 -9.43 -2.07
C TRP A 57 6.54 -9.15 -3.08
N PHE A 58 7.44 -8.21 -2.79
CA PHE A 58 8.56 -7.92 -3.67
C PHE A 58 9.56 -9.08 -3.78
N LEU A 59 9.74 -9.88 -2.72
CA LEU A 59 10.58 -11.08 -2.71
C LEU A 59 9.94 -12.26 -3.44
N ALA A 60 8.65 -12.53 -3.19
CA ALA A 60 7.94 -13.67 -3.76
C ALA A 60 7.54 -13.43 -5.23
N ARG A 61 7.21 -12.19 -5.59
CA ARG A 61 6.77 -11.82 -6.95
C ARG A 61 7.53 -10.60 -7.49
N PRO A 62 8.86 -10.65 -7.64
CA PRO A 62 9.67 -9.52 -8.10
C PRO A 62 9.31 -9.06 -9.51
N ARG A 63 8.77 -9.96 -10.33
CA ARG A 63 8.32 -9.70 -11.71
C ARG A 63 6.90 -9.14 -11.82
N SER A 64 6.14 -9.07 -10.72
CA SER A 64 4.76 -8.60 -10.78
C SER A 64 4.67 -7.12 -11.19
N LYS A 65 3.71 -6.80 -12.06
CA LYS A 65 3.37 -5.42 -12.47
C LYS A 65 2.31 -4.78 -11.58
N THR A 66 1.85 -5.47 -10.52
CA THR A 66 0.86 -4.94 -9.58
C THR A 66 1.38 -3.67 -8.89
N VAL A 67 0.59 -2.59 -8.93
CA VAL A 67 0.96 -1.29 -8.34
C VAL A 67 0.64 -1.24 -6.84
N ALA A 68 -0.33 -2.02 -6.36
CA ALA A 68 -0.72 -2.10 -4.95
C ALA A 68 0.46 -2.22 -3.93
N PRO A 69 1.42 -3.16 -4.06
CA PRO A 69 2.54 -3.25 -3.13
C PRO A 69 3.48 -2.03 -3.20
N VAL A 70 3.55 -1.34 -4.34
CA VAL A 70 4.33 -0.11 -4.49
C VAL A 70 3.67 1.04 -3.72
N TRP A 71 2.33 1.12 -3.72
CA TRP A 71 1.59 2.08 -2.91
C TRP A 71 1.79 1.83 -1.42
N VAL A 72 1.71 0.58 -0.97
CA VAL A 72 1.96 0.22 0.45
C VAL A 72 3.38 0.61 0.85
N PHE A 73 4.39 0.22 0.06
CA PHE A 73 5.78 0.62 0.26
C PHE A 73 5.96 2.14 0.35
N THR A 74 5.31 2.88 -0.55
CA THR A 74 5.37 4.35 -0.57
C THR A 74 4.73 4.95 0.68
N ALA A 75 3.55 4.48 1.08
CA ALA A 75 2.86 4.97 2.27
C ALA A 75 3.68 4.74 3.55
N VAL A 76 4.27 3.55 3.69
CA VAL A 76 5.15 3.22 4.81
C VAL A 76 6.41 4.09 4.80
N SER A 77 7.08 4.24 3.64
CA SER A 77 8.25 5.11 3.49
C SER A 77 7.95 6.55 3.89
N VAL A 78 6.80 7.08 3.43
CA VAL A 78 6.34 8.43 3.76
C VAL A 78 6.06 8.58 5.24
N MET A 79 5.43 7.58 5.86
CA MET A 79 5.15 7.61 7.30
C MET A 79 6.44 7.67 8.13
N TRP A 80 7.40 6.79 7.85
CA TRP A 80 8.70 6.81 8.52
C TRP A 80 9.45 8.12 8.32
N SER A 81 9.51 8.60 7.07
CA SER A 81 10.14 9.87 6.74
C SER A 81 9.48 11.04 7.46
N PHE A 82 8.14 11.04 7.56
CA PHE A 82 7.39 12.07 8.26
C PHE A 82 7.72 12.07 9.76
N LEU A 83 7.71 10.90 10.41
CA LEU A 83 8.08 10.74 11.80
C LEU A 83 9.53 11.19 12.07
N ALA A 84 10.47 10.84 11.19
CA ALA A 84 11.87 11.24 11.31
C ALA A 84 12.05 12.76 11.13
N VAL A 85 11.49 13.34 10.06
CA VAL A 85 11.60 14.77 9.75
C VAL A 85 10.98 15.62 10.83
N GLN A 86 9.78 15.27 11.32
CA GLN A 86 9.13 16.05 12.37
C GLN A 86 9.90 16.00 13.69
N ALA A 87 10.45 14.85 14.08
CA ALA A 87 11.23 14.73 15.31
C ALA A 87 12.54 15.51 15.19
N TYR A 88 13.20 15.44 14.03
CA TYR A 88 14.40 16.20 13.73
C TYR A 88 14.15 17.72 13.73
N ALA A 89 13.07 18.17 13.09
CA ALA A 89 12.67 19.57 13.06
C ALA A 89 12.34 20.13 14.45
N ARG A 90 11.84 19.29 15.36
CA ARG A 90 11.59 19.61 16.78
C ARG A 90 12.84 19.50 17.67
N GLY A 91 13.97 19.02 17.14
CA GLY A 91 15.18 18.80 17.91
C GLY A 91 15.07 17.63 18.92
N LEU A 92 14.14 16.70 18.73
CA LEU A 92 13.97 15.56 19.62
C LEU A 92 15.13 14.58 19.45
N THR A 93 15.81 14.25 20.55
CA THR A 93 16.89 13.26 20.56
C THR A 93 16.32 11.86 20.65
N VAL A 94 15.83 11.34 19.52
CA VAL A 94 15.34 9.96 19.42
C VAL A 94 16.55 9.01 19.34
N THR A 95 16.73 8.19 20.37
CA THR A 95 17.88 7.27 20.48
C THR A 95 17.77 6.04 19.60
N ASN A 96 16.54 5.69 19.20
CA ASN A 96 16.26 4.57 18.31
C ASN A 96 15.18 4.99 17.30
N CYS A 97 15.55 5.09 16.03
CA CYS A 97 14.62 5.42 14.95
C CYS A 97 13.67 4.26 14.55
N GLY A 98 13.73 3.11 15.22
CA GLY A 98 12.73 2.05 15.16
C GLY A 98 12.72 1.18 13.90
N CYS A 99 13.41 1.59 12.82
CA CYS A 99 13.31 0.90 11.53
C CYS A 99 13.60 -0.62 11.60
N PHE A 100 14.55 -1.06 12.43
CA PHE A 100 14.90 -2.48 12.63
C PHE A 100 14.60 -2.98 14.05
N GLY A 101 13.76 -2.29 14.82
CA GLY A 101 13.51 -2.64 16.22
C GLY A 101 14.65 -2.25 17.16
N ILE A 102 14.81 -3.00 18.26
CA ILE A 102 15.88 -2.75 19.25
C ILE A 102 17.25 -3.26 18.79
N TYR A 103 17.29 -4.17 17.83
CA TYR A 103 18.52 -4.87 17.42
C TYR A 103 19.46 -3.98 16.59
N LEU A 104 18.92 -3.01 15.85
CA LEU A 104 19.67 -2.00 15.10
C LEU A 104 19.22 -0.61 15.54
N SER A 105 19.53 -0.26 16.79
CA SER A 105 19.22 1.07 17.33
C SER A 105 20.14 2.13 16.68
N GLN A 106 19.60 2.83 15.68
CA GLN A 106 20.24 4.02 15.13
C GLN A 106 19.66 5.27 15.79
N ARG A 107 20.55 6.15 16.26
CA ARG A 107 20.17 7.50 16.67
C ARG A 107 19.65 8.26 15.47
N LEU A 108 18.57 9.01 15.67
CA LEU A 108 18.06 9.94 14.68
C LEU A 108 19.16 10.97 14.38
N SER A 109 19.65 10.93 13.15
CA SER A 109 20.75 11.77 12.66
C SER A 109 20.47 12.09 11.20
N TRP A 110 21.18 13.08 10.66
CA TRP A 110 21.12 13.42 9.23
C TRP A 110 21.28 12.19 8.31
N PHE A 111 22.08 11.19 8.73
CA PHE A 111 22.25 9.95 7.98
C PHE A 111 20.94 9.16 7.80
N VAL A 112 20.11 9.09 8.84
CA VAL A 112 18.79 8.44 8.79
C VAL A 112 17.85 9.20 7.84
N LEU A 113 17.85 10.55 7.91
CA LEU A 113 17.07 11.36 6.96
C LEU A 113 17.50 11.13 5.50
N ALA A 114 18.80 10.98 5.24
CA ALA A 114 19.30 10.68 3.91
C ALA A 114 18.86 9.27 3.44
N GLN A 115 18.85 8.28 4.34
CA GLN A 115 18.35 6.93 4.06
C GLN A 115 16.85 6.93 3.73
N ASP A 116 16.05 7.68 4.50
CA ASP A 116 14.61 7.86 4.26
C ASP A 116 14.35 8.56 2.91
N ALA A 117 15.10 9.62 2.62
CA ALA A 117 15.03 10.30 1.33
C ALA A 117 15.38 9.38 0.16
N LEU A 118 16.35 8.47 0.33
CA LEU A 118 16.70 7.47 -0.67
C LEU A 118 15.56 6.46 -0.87
N MET A 119 14.89 6.02 0.19
CA MET A 119 13.72 5.14 0.10
C MET A 119 12.57 5.81 -0.64
N LEU A 120 12.28 7.09 -0.33
CA LEU A 120 11.29 7.89 -1.05
C LEU A 120 11.65 8.09 -2.53
N LEU A 121 12.93 8.30 -2.84
CA LEU A 121 13.40 8.40 -4.22
C LEU A 121 13.12 7.10 -4.98
N TYR A 122 13.41 5.94 -4.36
CA TYR A 122 13.09 4.65 -4.96
C TYR A 122 11.58 4.40 -5.08
N ALA A 123 10.78 4.85 -4.12
CA ALA A 123 9.32 4.82 -4.21
C ALA A 123 8.83 5.61 -5.44
N GLY A 124 9.30 6.85 -5.58
CA GLY A 124 8.99 7.69 -6.74
C GLY A 124 9.44 7.07 -8.06
N LEU A 125 10.61 6.42 -8.07
CA LEU A 125 11.12 5.74 -9.26
C LEU A 125 10.28 4.52 -9.64
N LEU A 126 9.80 3.76 -8.66
CA LEU A 126 8.89 2.62 -8.89
C LEU A 126 7.52 3.08 -9.38
N LEU A 127 6.98 4.17 -8.83
CA LEU A 127 5.71 4.76 -9.25
C LEU A 127 5.79 5.34 -10.67
N ARG A 128 6.88 6.05 -11.00
CA ARG A 128 7.12 6.60 -12.36
C ARG A 128 7.27 5.52 -13.43
N ARG A 129 7.75 4.33 -13.05
CA ARG A 129 7.91 3.18 -13.96
C ARG A 129 6.73 2.23 -13.98
N GLY A 130 5.72 2.44 -13.13
CA GLY A 130 4.42 1.79 -13.28
C GLY A 130 3.70 2.39 -14.48
N PRO A 131 3.03 1.59 -15.34
CA PRO A 131 2.16 2.15 -16.36
C PRO A 131 1.15 3.06 -15.65
N GLN A 132 1.05 4.30 -16.10
CA GLN A 132 0.01 5.27 -15.74
C GLN A 132 -1.35 4.77 -16.26
N GLY A 133 -1.79 3.62 -15.76
CA GLY A 133 -2.91 2.85 -16.25
C GLY A 133 -3.88 2.49 -15.14
N SER A 134 -3.98 3.32 -14.09
CA SER A 134 -5.27 3.47 -13.43
C SER A 134 -6.02 4.51 -14.22
N CYS A 135 -6.65 4.02 -15.28
CA CYS A 135 -7.81 4.66 -15.88
C CYS A 135 -8.63 5.24 -14.73
N ARG A 136 -8.83 6.55 -14.78
CA ARG A 136 -9.80 7.28 -13.95
C ARG A 136 -11.01 6.38 -13.75
N ALA A 137 -11.41 6.27 -12.48
CA ALA A 137 -12.68 5.72 -12.06
C ALA A 137 -13.73 5.87 -13.15
N CYS A 138 -14.29 4.73 -13.59
CA CYS A 138 -15.57 4.73 -14.27
C CYS A 138 -16.52 5.52 -13.36
N PRO A 139 -17.11 6.65 -13.77
CA PRO A 139 -18.18 7.26 -13.00
C PRO A 139 -19.38 6.32 -13.13
N ALA A 140 -19.52 5.42 -12.16
CA ALA A 140 -20.78 4.77 -11.87
C ALA A 140 -21.75 5.87 -11.45
N GLY A 141 -22.63 6.27 -12.36
CA GLY A 141 -23.60 7.32 -12.09
C GLY A 141 -24.29 7.82 -13.34
N ARG A 142 -25.21 7.04 -13.90
CA ARG A 142 -26.37 7.63 -14.56
C ARG A 142 -27.64 6.93 -14.07
N PRO A 143 -28.53 7.64 -13.36
CA PRO A 143 -29.75 7.07 -12.82
C PRO A 143 -30.70 6.70 -13.96
N GLU A 144 -31.27 5.51 -13.87
CA GLU A 144 -32.35 5.02 -14.71
C GLU A 144 -33.65 5.75 -14.30
N GLN A 145 -33.96 6.88 -14.95
CA GLN A 145 -35.25 7.56 -14.80
C GLN A 145 -35.70 8.17 -16.13
N GLY A 146 -36.79 7.60 -16.67
CA GLY A 146 -37.84 8.34 -17.39
C GLY A 146 -37.70 8.50 -18.90
N HIS A 147 -38.28 7.58 -19.67
CA HIS A 147 -38.98 7.98 -20.90
C HIS A 147 -40.30 7.24 -21.07
N ARG A 148 -41.38 8.04 -21.07
CA ARG A 148 -42.74 7.66 -21.41
C ARG A 148 -42.81 7.27 -22.90
N ALA A 149 -43.72 6.33 -23.16
CA ALA A 149 -44.69 6.29 -24.26
C ALA A 149 -44.21 6.51 -25.71
N GLY A 150 -44.49 5.53 -26.57
CA GLY A 150 -44.78 5.83 -27.98
C GLY A 150 -44.50 4.73 -28.98
N ARG A 151 -45.54 3.95 -29.27
CA ARG A 151 -45.96 3.49 -30.61
C ARG A 151 -45.05 2.61 -31.49
N ASP A 152 -45.76 1.65 -32.07
CA ASP A 152 -45.61 1.08 -33.42
C ASP A 152 -44.78 -0.20 -33.62
N ARG A 153 -45.55 -1.25 -33.92
CA ARG A 153 -45.34 -2.29 -34.96
C ARG A 153 -44.09 -3.17 -34.82
N CYS A 154 -44.34 -4.45 -34.56
CA CYS A 154 -43.96 -5.50 -35.51
C CYS A 154 -44.87 -6.72 -35.35
N ALA A 155 -45.24 -7.28 -36.49
CA ALA A 155 -46.24 -8.30 -36.67
C ALA A 155 -45.78 -9.65 -36.10
N HIS A 156 -46.65 -10.28 -35.31
CA HIS A 156 -46.61 -11.72 -35.09
C HIS A 156 -47.55 -12.37 -36.10
N THR A 157 -46.98 -13.08 -37.07
CA THR A 157 -47.72 -13.92 -38.00
C THR A 157 -46.99 -15.26 -38.10
N ILE A 158 -47.63 -16.28 -37.52
CA ILE A 158 -47.59 -17.72 -37.84
C ILE A 158 -46.33 -18.52 -37.42
N PRO A 159 -46.56 -19.64 -36.71
CA PRO A 159 -46.06 -20.92 -37.21
C PRO A 159 -47.19 -21.96 -37.38
N ALA A 160 -47.12 -22.67 -38.51
CA ALA A 160 -47.88 -23.88 -38.85
C ALA A 160 -46.86 -24.99 -39.22
N PRO A 161 -47.29 -26.23 -39.46
CA PRO A 161 -48.12 -27.06 -38.62
C PRO A 161 -47.48 -28.44 -38.34
N ASP A 162 -48.18 -29.11 -37.43
CA ASP A 162 -48.29 -30.51 -37.04
C ASP A 162 -47.54 -31.66 -37.75
N ARG A 163 -47.29 -32.66 -36.90
CA ARG A 163 -46.46 -33.85 -37.01
C ARG A 163 -47.04 -34.93 -37.93
N GLY A 164 -46.13 -35.59 -38.65
CA GLY A 164 -45.93 -37.04 -38.55
C GLY A 164 -47.04 -37.98 -39.05
N GLY A 165 -46.88 -38.45 -40.29
CA GLY A 165 -47.51 -39.68 -40.77
C GLY A 165 -46.68 -40.95 -40.50
N ARG A 166 -47.30 -42.10 -40.84
CA ARG A 166 -46.88 -43.52 -40.78
C ARG A 166 -47.46 -44.27 -39.57
N SER A 167 -48.15 -45.41 -39.71
CA SER A 167 -48.52 -46.26 -40.85
C SER A 167 -49.77 -47.06 -40.47
#